data_AF-A0A0N0V4Z8-F1
#
_entry.id   AF-A0A0N0V4Z8-F1
#
_cell.length_a   1.000
_cell.length_b   1.000
_cell.length_c   1.000
_cell.angle_alpha   90.00
_cell.angle_beta   90.00
_cell.angle_gamma   90.00
#
_symmetry.space_group_name_H-M   'P 1'
#
loop_
_entity.id
_entity.type
_entity.pdbx_description
1 polymer ?
#
loop_
_entity_poly.entity_id
_entity_poly.type
_entity_poly.pdbx_seq_one_letter_code
_entity_poly.pdbx_strand_id
1 'polypeptide(L)'
;MATITTPIHSDTKLAHVPAPMSTGSSNDCAVHGLSETPHLDRLLQSRPQTELQGLADAVESLRQGDRCAKCVIQDAVAIITGFVGEIYTAKKSGKLSKEEKKALKLEVKGLAMGMKEGIRSQKKEFKSR
;
A
#
# COMPACT_ATOMS: atom_id res chain seq x y z
N MET A 1 -4.89 -78.41 1.67
CA MET A 1 -4.08 -78.01 0.50
C MET A 1 -3.71 -76.54 0.65
N ALA A 2 -2.49 -76.18 0.29
CA ALA A 2 -1.77 -74.97 0.65
C ALA A 2 -1.73 -73.90 -0.45
N THR A 3 -1.71 -72.61 -0.07
CA THR A 3 -1.01 -71.45 -0.69
C THR A 3 -1.26 -70.23 0.25
N ILE A 4 -0.30 -69.58 0.91
CA ILE A 4 0.80 -68.67 0.47
C ILE A 4 0.35 -67.62 -0.55
N THR A 5 0.42 -66.32 -0.18
CA THR A 5 1.28 -65.27 -0.82
C THR A 5 1.09 -63.90 -0.13
N THR A 6 2.22 -63.22 0.11
CA THR A 6 2.41 -61.91 0.75
C THR A 6 2.35 -60.74 -0.28
N PRO A 7 2.96 -59.54 -0.07
CA PRO A 7 2.29 -58.24 -0.11
C PRO A 7 2.60 -57.42 -1.39
N ILE A 8 1.88 -56.32 -1.65
CA ILE A 8 2.32 -55.31 -2.63
C ILE A 8 2.22 -53.92 -2.00
N HIS A 9 3.40 -53.37 -1.71
CA HIS A 9 3.67 -51.94 -1.64
C HIS A 9 3.47 -51.31 -3.02
N SER A 10 2.79 -50.18 -3.07
CA SER A 10 2.94 -49.22 -4.17
C SER A 10 3.06 -47.82 -3.59
N ASP A 11 4.31 -47.38 -3.46
CA ASP A 11 4.71 -45.98 -3.44
C ASP A 11 3.94 -45.19 -4.49
N THR A 12 3.14 -44.20 -4.07
CA THR A 12 2.84 -43.06 -4.93
C THR A 12 3.21 -41.79 -4.18
N LYS A 13 4.44 -41.38 -4.48
CA LYS A 13 4.99 -40.04 -4.33
C LYS A 13 3.98 -39.01 -4.85
N LEU A 14 3.09 -38.53 -3.99
CA LEU A 14 2.36 -37.30 -4.25
C LEU A 14 3.32 -36.15 -4.01
N ALA A 15 3.75 -35.58 -5.13
CA ALA A 15 4.48 -34.34 -5.19
C ALA A 15 3.83 -33.31 -4.26
N HIS A 16 4.67 -32.73 -3.40
CA HIS A 16 4.39 -31.50 -2.70
C HIS A 16 4.15 -30.41 -3.76
N VAL A 17 2.89 -30.28 -4.17
CA VAL A 17 2.41 -29.09 -4.88
C VAL A 17 2.53 -27.96 -3.86
N PRO A 18 3.37 -26.94 -4.08
CA PRO A 18 3.35 -25.77 -3.22
C PRO A 18 1.94 -25.18 -3.38
N ALA A 19 1.22 -25.10 -2.26
CA ALA A 19 -0.05 -24.42 -2.20
C ALA A 19 0.10 -23.05 -2.90
N PRO A 20 -0.79 -22.67 -3.82
CA PRO A 20 -0.78 -21.32 -4.35
C PRO A 20 -0.96 -20.39 -3.16
N MET A 21 0.03 -19.52 -2.94
CA MET A 21 0.01 -18.51 -1.90
C MET A 21 -1.23 -17.63 -2.10
N SER A 22 -2.29 -17.95 -1.38
CA SER A 22 -3.41 -17.03 -1.18
C SER A 22 -2.96 -16.03 -0.14
N THR A 23 -2.41 -14.89 -0.53
CA THR A 23 -2.31 -13.73 0.37
C THR A 23 -2.20 -12.42 -0.40
N GLY A 24 -3.32 -11.70 -0.47
CA GLY A 24 -3.38 -10.29 -0.85
C GLY A 24 -4.38 -10.06 -1.97
N SER A 25 -5.58 -9.57 -1.63
CA SER A 25 -6.47 -8.87 -2.56
C SER A 25 -5.63 -8.05 -3.53
N SER A 26 -5.64 -8.39 -4.83
CA SER A 26 -5.03 -7.54 -5.85
C SER A 26 -5.79 -6.23 -5.78
N ASN A 27 -5.18 -5.19 -5.21
CA ASN A 27 -5.76 -3.86 -5.17
C ASN A 27 -5.64 -3.30 -6.57
N ASP A 28 -6.48 -3.79 -7.46
CA ASP A 28 -6.55 -3.29 -8.82
C ASP A 28 -7.15 -1.88 -8.74
N CYS A 29 -6.33 -0.90 -9.10
CA CYS A 29 -6.78 0.45 -9.28
C CYS A 29 -7.79 0.48 -10.42
N ALA A 30 -9.00 1.00 -10.17
CA ALA A 30 -10.04 1.14 -11.20
C ALA A 30 -9.58 1.97 -12.42
N VAL A 31 -8.52 2.77 -12.27
CA VAL A 31 -7.95 3.63 -13.33
C VAL A 31 -6.76 2.97 -14.04
N HIS A 32 -5.90 2.26 -13.31
CA HIS A 32 -4.61 1.80 -13.82
C HIS A 32 -4.47 0.26 -13.88
N GLY A 33 -5.48 -0.50 -13.48
CA GLY A 33 -5.38 -1.96 -13.32
C GLY A 33 -4.48 -2.31 -12.15
N LEU A 34 -3.44 -3.13 -12.36
CA LEU A 34 -2.49 -3.48 -11.31
C LEU A 34 -1.84 -2.23 -10.71
N SER A 35 -1.81 -2.15 -9.38
CA SER A 35 -1.18 -1.03 -8.69
C SER A 35 0.32 -0.97 -8.96
N GLU A 36 0.80 0.23 -9.30
CA GLU A 36 2.22 0.54 -9.41
C GLU A 36 2.90 0.71 -8.04
N THR A 37 2.11 0.74 -6.94
CA THR A 37 2.59 0.94 -5.57
C THR A 37 2.04 -0.09 -4.57
N PRO A 38 2.22 -1.40 -4.81
CA PRO A 38 1.59 -2.45 -4.01
C PRO A 38 2.01 -2.45 -2.53
N HIS A 39 3.22 -1.99 -2.19
CA HIS A 39 3.65 -1.95 -0.78
C HIS A 39 2.98 -0.79 -0.03
N LEU A 40 2.82 0.36 -0.69
CA LEU A 40 2.08 1.49 -0.13
C LEU A 40 0.60 1.17 0.03
N ASP A 41 -0.01 0.43 -0.89
CA ASP A 41 -1.42 0.04 -0.77
C ASP A 41 -1.65 -0.86 0.45
N ARG A 42 -0.76 -1.82 0.67
CA ARG A 42 -0.83 -2.70 1.86
C ARG A 42 -0.68 -1.89 3.15
N LEU A 43 0.21 -0.90 3.16
CA LEU A 43 0.36 -0.01 4.31
C LEU A 43 -0.90 0.84 4.50
N LEU A 44 -1.49 1.36 3.43
CA LEU A 44 -2.74 2.12 3.48
C LEU A 44 -3.89 1.28 4.04
N GLN A 45 -4.00 0.01 3.63
CA GLN A 45 -5.00 -0.93 4.16
C GLN A 45 -4.83 -1.24 5.65
N SER A 46 -3.62 -1.09 6.19
CA SER A 46 -3.36 -1.30 7.62
C SER A 46 -3.67 -0.07 8.48
N ARG A 47 -4.10 1.05 7.89
CA ARG A 47 -4.32 2.30 8.60
C ARG A 47 -5.61 2.27 9.44
N PRO A 48 -5.64 2.96 10.58
CA PRO A 48 -6.86 3.16 11.32
C PRO A 48 -7.90 3.88 10.46
N GLN A 49 -9.11 3.32 10.38
CA GLN A 49 -10.19 3.92 9.58
C GLN A 49 -10.57 5.32 10.06
N THR A 50 -10.36 5.62 11.34
CA THR A 50 -10.54 6.96 11.93
C THR A 50 -9.63 8.02 11.31
N GLU A 51 -8.39 7.67 10.96
CA GLU A 51 -7.46 8.61 10.31
C GLU A 51 -7.84 8.85 8.85
N LEU A 52 -8.28 7.81 8.14
CA LEU A 52 -8.79 7.94 6.77
C LEU A 52 -10.08 8.78 6.74
N GLN A 53 -10.97 8.58 7.71
CA GLN A 53 -12.17 9.38 7.87
C GLN A 53 -11.81 10.85 8.18
N GLY A 54 -10.88 11.09 9.10
CA GLY A 54 -10.44 12.45 9.42
C GLY A 54 -9.86 13.21 8.22
N LEU A 55 -9.19 12.51 7.30
CA LEU A 55 -8.72 13.13 6.05
C LEU A 55 -9.89 13.46 5.12
N ALA A 56 -10.87 12.57 4.99
CA ALA A 56 -12.08 12.82 4.20
C ALA A 56 -12.88 14.00 4.77
N ASP A 57 -13.05 14.05 6.09
CA ASP A 57 -13.74 15.14 6.79
C ASP A 57 -13.00 16.46 6.58
N ALA A 58 -11.67 16.47 6.62
CA ALA A 58 -10.90 17.67 6.32
C ALA A 58 -11.14 18.17 4.88
N VAL A 59 -11.14 17.29 3.88
CA VAL A 59 -11.44 17.68 2.49
C VAL A 59 -12.88 18.20 2.37
N GLU A 60 -13.82 17.56 3.03
CA GLU A 60 -15.22 17.95 3.02
C GLU A 60 -15.45 19.31 3.72
N SER A 61 -14.75 19.57 4.83
CA SER A 61 -14.76 20.86 5.52
C SER A 61 -14.23 22.00 4.63
N LEU A 62 -13.22 21.75 3.79
CA LEU A 62 -12.78 22.76 2.80
C LEU A 62 -13.87 23.09 1.78
N ARG A 63 -14.69 22.09 1.40
CA ARG A 63 -15.79 22.26 0.46
C ARG A 63 -16.96 23.01 1.08
N GLN A 64 -17.30 22.70 2.33
CA GLN A 64 -18.44 23.28 3.04
C GLN A 64 -18.15 24.65 3.65
N GLY A 65 -16.88 24.95 3.97
CA GLY A 65 -16.50 26.21 4.62
C GLY A 65 -16.92 26.29 6.09
N ASP A 66 -17.15 25.16 6.74
CA ASP A 66 -17.53 25.02 8.15
C ASP A 66 -16.37 25.30 9.12
N ARG A 67 -15.12 25.19 8.64
CA ARG A 67 -13.88 25.42 9.38
C ARG A 67 -12.93 26.31 8.59
N CYS A 68 -12.05 27.03 9.28
CA CYS A 68 -11.08 27.87 8.60
C CYS A 68 -10.01 27.03 7.88
N ALA A 69 -9.59 27.49 6.70
CA ALA A 69 -8.65 26.77 5.84
C ALA A 69 -7.34 26.37 6.57
N LYS A 70 -6.85 27.22 7.48
CA LYS A 70 -5.64 26.92 8.26
C LYS A 70 -5.79 25.64 9.09
N CYS A 71 -6.86 25.54 9.88
CA CYS A 71 -7.07 24.39 10.76
C CYS A 71 -7.27 23.11 9.94
N VAL A 72 -8.07 23.20 8.88
CA VAL A 72 -8.38 22.05 8.04
C VAL A 72 -7.14 21.52 7.31
N ILE A 73 -6.32 22.43 6.75
CA ILE A 73 -5.05 22.05 6.12
C ILE A 73 -4.10 21.45 7.16
N GLN A 74 -4.01 22.01 8.36
CA GLN A 74 -3.15 21.47 9.42
C GLN A 74 -3.56 20.04 9.82
N ASP A 75 -4.85 19.77 9.97
CA ASP A 75 -5.37 18.43 10.28
C ASP A 75 -5.03 17.43 9.17
N ALA A 76 -5.29 17.79 7.90
CA ALA A 76 -4.95 16.96 6.75
C ALA A 76 -3.44 16.67 6.68
N VAL A 77 -2.60 17.69 6.89
CA VAL A 77 -1.13 17.54 6.89
C VAL A 77 -0.67 16.64 8.03
N ALA A 78 -1.25 16.75 9.24
CA ALA A 78 -0.91 15.90 10.36
C ALA A 78 -1.17 14.41 10.05
N ILE A 79 -2.31 14.10 9.44
CA ILE A 79 -2.66 12.73 9.04
C ILE A 79 -1.71 12.20 7.97
N ILE A 80 -1.44 13.01 6.94
CA ILE A 80 -0.52 12.63 5.84
C ILE A 80 0.90 12.42 6.36
N THR A 81 1.39 13.30 7.23
CA THR A 81 2.74 13.18 7.81
C THR A 81 2.85 11.99 8.76
N GLY A 82 1.79 11.67 9.49
CA GLY A 82 1.68 10.42 10.26
C GLY A 82 1.90 9.18 9.40
N PHE A 83 1.22 9.09 8.25
CA PHE A 83 1.40 7.98 7.30
C PHE A 83 2.85 7.86 6.81
N VAL A 84 3.47 8.99 6.45
CA VAL A 84 4.87 9.01 6.03
C VAL A 84 5.79 8.52 7.16
N GLY A 85 5.53 8.94 8.40
CA GLY A 85 6.25 8.49 9.59
C GLY A 85 6.18 6.98 9.79
N GLU A 86 5.02 6.37 9.58
CA GLU A 86 4.84 4.92 9.64
C GLU A 86 5.63 4.19 8.56
N ILE A 87 5.64 4.70 7.32
CA ILE A 87 6.46 4.14 6.23
C ILE A 87 7.95 4.14 6.62
N TYR A 88 8.45 5.25 7.19
CA TYR A 88 9.82 5.32 7.67
C TYR A 88 10.09 4.33 8.82
N THR A 89 9.14 4.18 9.73
CA THR A 89 9.24 3.26 10.86
C THR A 89 9.23 1.81 10.40
N ALA A 90 8.34 1.43 9.48
CA ALA A 90 8.30 0.11 8.86
C ALA A 90 9.64 -0.25 8.21
N LYS A 91 10.26 0.69 7.49
CA LYS A 91 11.59 0.51 6.88
C LYS A 91 12.71 0.34 7.91
N LYS A 92 12.61 0.98 9.08
CA LYS A 92 13.61 0.89 10.16
C LYS A 92 13.41 -0.32 11.07
N SER A 93 12.19 -0.82 11.21
CA SER A 93 11.79 -1.89 12.14
C SER A 93 12.45 -3.26 11.94
N GLY A 94 13.20 -3.45 10.85
CA GLY A 94 13.82 -4.74 10.52
C GLY A 94 12.85 -5.79 9.95
N LYS A 95 11.53 -5.56 10.02
CA LYS A 95 10.49 -6.50 9.58
C LYS A 95 10.39 -6.70 8.07
N LEU A 96 10.93 -5.77 7.28
CA LEU A 96 10.96 -5.84 5.82
C LEU A 96 12.27 -6.45 5.33
N SER A 97 12.19 -7.32 4.32
CA SER A 97 13.35 -7.81 3.57
C SER A 97 14.08 -6.66 2.86
N LYS A 98 15.30 -6.92 2.38
CA LYS A 98 16.11 -5.91 1.68
C LYS A 98 15.43 -5.48 0.37
N GLU A 99 14.78 -6.42 -0.29
CA GLU A 99 14.04 -6.27 -1.54
C GLU A 99 12.79 -5.42 -1.33
N GLU A 100 11.98 -5.75 -0.31
CA GLU A 100 10.79 -4.96 0.06
C GLU A 100 11.16 -3.53 0.47
N LYS A 101 12.24 -3.33 1.24
CA LYS A 101 12.72 -1.99 1.60
C LYS A 101 13.12 -1.16 0.39
N LYS A 102 13.72 -1.79 -0.64
CA LYS A 102 14.09 -1.12 -1.89
C LYS A 102 12.85 -0.78 -2.71
N ALA A 103 11.92 -1.72 -2.88
CA ALA A 103 10.67 -1.51 -3.60
C ALA A 103 9.86 -0.37 -2.97
N LEU A 104 9.60 -0.43 -1.67
CA LEU A 104 8.89 0.62 -0.93
C LEU A 104 9.62 1.98 -1.01
N LYS A 105 10.95 2.01 -1.06
CA LYS A 105 11.71 3.26 -1.27
C LYS A 105 11.47 3.83 -2.67
N LEU A 106 11.40 2.99 -3.71
CA LEU A 106 11.14 3.42 -5.07
C LEU A 106 9.71 3.94 -5.21
N GLU A 107 8.73 3.26 -4.63
CA GLU A 107 7.32 3.70 -4.62
C GLU A 107 7.16 5.08 -3.95
N VAL A 108 7.70 5.26 -2.75
CA VAL A 108 7.67 6.57 -2.04
C VAL A 108 8.38 7.65 -2.85
N LYS A 109 9.50 7.32 -3.49
CA LYS A 109 10.22 8.27 -4.35
C LYS A 109 9.39 8.65 -5.58
N GLY A 110 8.70 7.69 -6.19
CA GLY A 110 7.79 7.90 -7.30
C GLY A 110 6.70 8.90 -6.95
N LEU A 111 6.00 8.68 -5.82
CA LEU A 111 4.99 9.61 -5.32
C LEU A 111 5.54 11.02 -5.09
N ALA A 112 6.69 11.14 -4.41
CA ALA A 112 7.29 12.44 -4.12
C ALA A 112 7.68 13.20 -5.41
N MET A 113 8.17 12.48 -6.44
CA MET A 113 8.47 13.08 -7.73
C MET A 113 7.21 13.52 -8.46
N GLY A 114 6.15 12.70 -8.46
CA GLY A 114 4.85 13.05 -9.05
C GLY A 114 4.24 14.29 -8.39
N MET A 115 4.28 14.39 -7.05
CA MET A 115 3.83 15.58 -6.33
C MET A 115 4.63 16.83 -6.71
N LYS A 116 5.97 16.71 -6.76
CA LYS A 116 6.86 17.82 -7.16
C LYS A 116 6.56 18.30 -8.58
N GLU A 117 6.32 17.39 -9.51
CA GLU A 117 5.95 17.72 -10.89
C GLU A 117 4.59 18.42 -10.96
N GLY A 118 3.59 17.92 -10.22
CA GLY A 118 2.29 18.59 -10.09
C GLY A 118 2.40 20.04 -9.59
N ILE A 119 3.19 20.28 -8.54
CA ILE A 119 3.45 21.63 -8.02
C ILE A 119 4.14 22.51 -9.06
N ARG A 120 5.13 21.95 -9.78
CA ARG A 120 5.85 22.69 -10.82
C ARG A 120 4.93 23.07 -11.97
N SER A 121 4.03 22.17 -12.37
CA SER A 121 3.05 22.40 -13.43
C SER A 121 2.07 23.49 -13.03
N GLN A 122 1.49 23.43 -11.83
CA GLN A 122 0.63 24.51 -11.33
C GLN A 122 1.36 25.85 -11.25
N LYS A 123 2.60 25.87 -10.75
CA LYS A 123 3.40 27.10 -10.69
C LYS A 123 3.64 27.71 -12.07
N LYS A 124 3.83 26.89 -13.11
CA LYS A 124 3.95 27.38 -14.49
C LYS A 124 2.63 27.98 -14.97
N GLU A 125 1.50 27.30 -14.71
CA GLU A 125 0.17 27.78 -15.07
C GLU A 125 -0.13 29.15 -14.44
N PHE A 126 0.16 29.33 -13.15
CA PHE A 126 -0.01 30.61 -12.45
C PHE A 126 0.87 31.73 -13.02
N LYS A 127 2.05 31.40 -13.57
CA LYS A 127 2.95 32.39 -14.19
C LYS A 127 2.56 32.76 -15.61
N SER A 128 1.78 31.91 -16.29
CA SER A 128 1.29 32.16 -17.65
C SER A 128 -0.05 32.89 -17.70
N ARG A 129 -0.70 33.09 -16.56
CA ARG A 129 -1.87 33.96 -16.38
C ARG A 129 -1.43 35.35 -15.94
#